data_AF-A0A7J8H0F9-F1
#
_entry.id   AF-A0A7J8H0F9-F1
#
_cell.length_a   1.000
_cell.length_b   1.000
_cell.length_c   1.000
_cell.angle_alpha   90.00
_cell.angle_beta   90.00
_cell.angle_gamma   90.00
#
_symmetry.space_group_name_H-M   'P 1'
#
loop_
_entity.id
_entity.type
_entity.pdbx_description
1 polymer ?
#
loop_
_entity_poly.entity_id
_entity_poly.type
_entity_poly.pdbx_seq_one_letter_code
_entity_poly.pdbx_strand_id
1 'polypeptide(L)'
;MCVFVCLFVYLFILVPLWSGVNVAGVALKTLDPELGTDSDKDQWKNIHKQVVESAYEIIKLKGYTSWAIGLSVADLVGSILKNLRRVHPVSTMVKGLYGIKEEIFLSIPCILGQNGVSDIVKLNLNSVEEALFKKSANTLWNIQKDLVF
;
A
#
# COMPACT_ATOMS: atom_id res chain seq x y z
N MET A 1 -14.42 -2.76 -11.82
CA MET A 1 -14.81 -2.76 -10.40
C MET A 1 -13.53 -2.52 -9.59
N CYS A 2 -13.19 -1.25 -9.35
CA CYS A 2 -11.94 -0.86 -8.68
C CYS A 2 -12.11 -1.03 -7.17
N VAL A 3 -11.75 -2.18 -6.63
CA VAL A 3 -11.55 -2.32 -5.19
C VAL A 3 -10.19 -1.69 -4.90
N PHE A 4 -10.18 -0.42 -4.48
CA PHE A 4 -9.00 0.26 -3.96
C PHE A 4 -8.62 -0.37 -2.61
N VAL A 5 -7.95 -1.51 -2.62
CA VAL A 5 -7.15 -1.93 -1.45
C VAL A 5 -5.82 -1.21 -1.60
N CYS A 6 -5.65 -0.08 -0.90
CA CYS A 6 -4.35 0.58 -0.80
C CYS A 6 -3.41 -0.32 0.01
N LEU A 7 -2.68 -1.19 -0.69
CA LEU A 7 -1.60 -2.00 -0.14
C LEU A 7 -0.29 -1.25 -0.35
N PHE A 8 0.34 -0.83 0.75
CA PHE A 8 1.60 -0.11 0.69
C PHE A 8 2.79 -1.06 0.76
N VAL A 9 3.66 -1.01 -0.26
CA VAL A 9 4.80 -1.90 -0.44
C VAL A 9 6.06 -1.34 0.24
N TYR A 10 6.59 -2.11 1.19
CA TYR A 10 7.93 -2.70 1.16
C TYR A 10 7.82 -4.12 1.74
N LEU A 11 8.60 -5.06 1.21
CA LEU A 11 8.44 -6.53 1.20
C LEU A 11 8.15 -7.28 2.52
N PHE A 12 8.07 -6.60 3.68
CA PHE A 12 7.86 -7.26 4.97
C PHE A 12 6.82 -6.61 5.89
N ILE A 13 6.36 -5.38 5.62
CA ILE A 13 5.37 -4.71 6.49
C ILE A 13 4.36 -3.95 5.63
N LEU A 14 3.38 -4.71 5.10
CA LEU A 14 2.19 -4.15 4.49
C LEU A 14 1.20 -3.73 5.58
N VAL A 15 0.63 -2.54 5.43
CA VAL A 15 -0.39 -2.00 6.33
C VAL A 15 -1.73 -2.03 5.61
N PRO A 16 -2.68 -2.89 6.02
CA PRO A 16 -4.03 -2.88 5.46
C PRO A 16 -4.80 -1.69 6.04
N LEU A 17 -5.34 -0.85 5.16
CA LEU A 17 -6.19 0.28 5.56
C LEU A 17 -7.66 -0.11 5.57
N TRP A 18 -8.08 -0.81 6.62
CA TRP A 18 -9.47 -1.27 6.78
C TRP A 18 -10.47 -0.11 6.83
N SER A 19 -10.06 1.06 7.31
CA SER A 19 -10.88 2.28 7.30
C SER A 19 -11.27 2.75 5.89
N GLY A 20 -10.45 2.45 4.88
CA GLY A 20 -10.68 2.85 3.48
C GLY A 20 -11.41 1.80 2.64
N VAL A 21 -11.61 0.59 3.15
CA VAL A 21 -12.23 -0.50 2.37
C VAL A 21 -13.72 -0.23 2.20
N ASN A 22 -14.16 -0.14 0.94
CA ASN A 22 -15.53 0.18 0.60
C ASN A 22 -15.97 -0.51 -0.70
N VAL A 23 -17.29 -0.66 -0.85
CA VAL A 23 -17.94 -1.08 -2.09
C VAL A 23 -19.00 -0.06 -2.43
N ALA A 24 -18.95 0.50 -3.64
CA ALA A 24 -19.84 1.58 -4.08
C ALA A 24 -19.88 2.79 -3.10
N GLY A 25 -18.77 3.09 -2.43
CA GLY A 25 -18.67 4.16 -1.44
C GLY A 25 -19.20 3.80 -0.04
N VAL A 26 -19.80 2.62 0.15
CA VAL A 26 -20.22 2.14 1.46
C VAL A 26 -19.03 1.48 2.15
N ALA A 27 -18.56 2.09 3.24
CA ALA A 27 -17.44 1.59 4.00
C ALA A 27 -17.78 0.26 4.70
N LEU A 28 -16.98 -0.79 4.46
CA LEU A 28 -17.20 -2.10 5.07
C LEU A 28 -17.08 -2.04 6.59
N LYS A 29 -16.18 -1.18 7.09
CA LYS A 29 -15.99 -0.98 8.53
C LYS A 29 -17.20 -0.36 9.25
N THR A 30 -18.13 0.25 8.50
CA THR A 30 -19.41 0.72 9.05
C THR A 30 -20.42 -0.42 9.16
N LEU A 31 -20.34 -1.42 8.28
CA LEU A 31 -21.20 -2.60 8.32
C LEU A 31 -20.72 -3.62 9.36
N ASP A 32 -19.40 -3.78 9.44
CA ASP A 32 -18.73 -4.60 10.44
C ASP A 32 -17.63 -3.78 11.15
N PRO A 33 -17.91 -3.26 12.37
CA PRO A 33 -16.93 -2.52 13.15
C PRO A 33 -15.70 -3.35 13.54
N GLU A 34 -15.83 -4.67 13.63
CA GLU A 34 -14.75 -5.60 14.01
C GLU A 34 -13.86 -5.97 12.83
N LEU A 35 -14.18 -5.49 11.60
CA LEU A 35 -13.43 -5.76 10.38
C LEU A 35 -11.91 -5.53 10.54
N GLY A 36 -11.16 -6.60 10.29
CA GLY A 36 -9.70 -6.61 10.35
C GLY A 36 -9.11 -6.71 11.75
N THR A 37 -9.93 -6.87 12.79
CA THR A 37 -9.51 -7.22 14.15
C THR A 37 -9.43 -8.74 14.33
N ASP A 38 -8.90 -9.19 15.47
CA ASP A 38 -8.85 -10.63 15.80
C ASP A 38 -10.22 -11.19 16.23
N SER A 39 -11.19 -10.31 16.55
CA SER A 39 -12.56 -10.69 16.92
C SER A 39 -13.48 -10.90 15.70
N ASP A 40 -13.02 -10.51 14.52
CA ASP A 40 -13.75 -10.63 13.26
C ASP A 40 -14.12 -12.09 12.95
N LYS A 41 -15.42 -12.37 12.87
CA LYS A 41 -15.97 -13.71 12.60
C LYS A 41 -15.66 -14.19 11.18
N ASP A 42 -15.63 -13.27 10.23
CA ASP A 42 -15.36 -13.56 8.82
C ASP A 42 -13.85 -13.60 8.53
N GLN A 43 -13.04 -13.25 9.54
CA GLN A 43 -11.58 -13.30 9.52
C GLN A 43 -10.98 -12.55 8.31
N TRP A 44 -11.42 -11.32 8.03
CA TRP A 44 -10.91 -10.53 6.90
C TRP A 44 -9.40 -10.29 6.98
N LYS A 45 -8.83 -10.33 8.19
CA LYS A 45 -7.38 -10.31 8.41
C LYS A 45 -6.65 -11.43 7.64
N ASN A 46 -7.28 -12.57 7.40
CA ASN A 46 -6.73 -13.65 6.58
C ASN A 46 -6.55 -13.24 5.13
N ILE A 47 -7.38 -12.35 4.58
CA ILE A 47 -7.21 -11.83 3.22
C ILE A 47 -5.90 -11.05 3.14
N HIS A 48 -5.63 -10.17 4.11
CA HIS A 48 -4.34 -9.46 4.16
C HIS A 48 -3.16 -10.43 4.30
N LYS A 49 -3.30 -11.47 5.13
CA LYS A 49 -2.28 -12.52 5.28
C LYS A 49 -2.02 -13.24 3.95
N GLN A 50 -3.07 -13.62 3.22
CA GLN A 50 -2.95 -14.24 1.90
C GLN A 50 -2.27 -13.32 0.90
N VAL A 51 -2.54 -12.01 0.91
CA VAL A 51 -1.83 -11.05 0.04
C VAL A 51 -0.32 -11.09 0.31
N VAL A 52 0.10 -11.08 1.59
CA VAL A 52 1.51 -11.16 1.96
C VAL A 52 2.12 -12.52 1.55
N GLU A 53 1.40 -13.62 1.78
CA GLU A 53 1.88 -14.97 1.53
C GLU A 53 1.86 -15.34 0.04
N SER A 54 1.03 -14.70 -0.79
CA SER A 54 0.82 -15.03 -2.20
C SER A 54 2.12 -15.00 -3.02
N ALA A 55 3.00 -14.03 -2.75
CA ALA A 55 4.28 -13.93 -3.44
C ALA A 55 5.18 -15.14 -3.14
N TYR A 56 5.22 -15.58 -1.87
CA TYR A 56 5.99 -16.75 -1.44
C TYR A 56 5.43 -18.04 -2.02
N GLU A 57 4.09 -18.17 -2.07
CA GLU A 57 3.44 -19.33 -2.66
C GLU A 57 3.75 -19.47 -4.16
N ILE A 58 3.66 -18.37 -4.92
CA ILE A 58 3.99 -18.37 -6.35
C ILE A 58 5.47 -18.70 -6.57
N ILE A 59 6.37 -18.15 -5.76
CA ILE A 59 7.80 -18.48 -5.85
C ILE A 59 8.03 -19.96 -5.52
N LYS A 60 7.35 -20.52 -4.52
CA LYS A 60 7.47 -21.93 -4.17
C LYS A 60 7.01 -22.85 -5.30
N LEU A 61 5.95 -22.48 -6.02
CA LEU A 61 5.35 -23.31 -7.08
C LEU A 61 6.04 -23.13 -8.44
N LYS A 62 6.34 -21.90 -8.84
CA LYS A 62 6.85 -21.54 -10.18
C LYS A 62 8.33 -21.14 -10.18
N GLY A 63 8.90 -20.84 -9.02
CA GLY A 63 10.27 -20.33 -8.85
C GLY A 63 10.40 -18.81 -8.93
N TYR A 64 9.44 -18.10 -9.52
CA TYR A 64 9.48 -16.65 -9.71
C TYR A 64 8.10 -16.04 -9.98
N THR A 65 7.95 -14.74 -9.73
CA THR A 65 6.78 -13.92 -10.09
C THR A 65 7.08 -13.12 -11.37
N SER A 66 6.09 -12.91 -12.24
CA SER A 66 6.34 -12.25 -13.55
C SER A 66 5.10 -11.55 -14.10
N TRP A 67 4.01 -12.28 -14.28
CA TRP A 67 2.83 -11.76 -14.97
C TRP A 67 2.13 -10.62 -14.22
N ALA A 68 1.86 -10.80 -12.93
CA ALA A 68 1.15 -9.80 -12.12
C ALA A 68 1.94 -8.49 -12.00
N ILE A 69 3.26 -8.57 -11.79
CA ILE A 69 4.11 -7.37 -11.73
C ILE A 69 4.23 -6.70 -13.10
N GLY A 70 4.32 -7.47 -14.19
CA GLY A 70 4.33 -6.92 -15.55
C GLY A 70 3.07 -6.13 -15.88
N LEU A 71 1.89 -6.65 -15.51
CA LEU A 71 0.62 -5.93 -15.67
C LEU A 71 0.53 -4.68 -14.80
N SER A 72 1.01 -4.76 -13.55
CA SER A 72 1.07 -3.60 -12.65
C SER A 72 1.95 -2.48 -13.22
N VAL A 73 3.15 -2.82 -13.70
CA VAL A 73 4.05 -1.85 -14.36
C VAL A 73 3.41 -1.27 -15.61
N ALA A 74 2.75 -2.08 -16.44
CA ALA A 74 2.05 -1.59 -17.63
C ALA A 74 0.93 -0.59 -17.29
N ASP A 75 0.21 -0.79 -16.18
CA ASP A 75 -0.84 0.13 -15.73
C ASP A 75 -0.27 1.48 -15.22
N LEU A 76 0.86 1.44 -14.50
CA LEU A 76 1.60 2.64 -14.09
C LEU A 76 2.11 3.42 -15.31
N VAL A 77 2.80 2.74 -16.22
CA VAL A 77 3.32 3.31 -17.47
C VAL A 77 2.18 3.88 -18.33
N GLY A 78 1.05 3.17 -18.43
CA GLY A 78 -0.14 3.66 -19.13
C GLY A 78 -0.68 4.96 -18.54
N SER A 79 -0.60 5.14 -17.22
CA SER A 79 -0.99 6.40 -16.55
C SER A 79 -0.05 7.54 -16.84
N ILE A 80 1.26 7.27 -16.87
CA ILE A 80 2.30 8.26 -17.15
C ILE A 80 2.25 8.69 -18.62
N LEU A 81 2.32 7.73 -19.55
CA LEU A 81 2.39 8.01 -21.00
C LEU A 81 1.16 8.74 -21.54
N LYS A 82 -0.02 8.45 -20.98
CA LYS A 82 -1.28 9.08 -21.40
C LYS A 82 -1.68 10.27 -20.51
N ASN A 83 -0.80 10.68 -19.58
CA ASN A 83 -1.06 11.74 -18.61
C ASN A 83 -2.43 11.62 -17.91
N LEU A 84 -2.81 10.41 -17.49
CA LEU A 84 -4.17 10.13 -17.02
C LEU A 84 -4.48 10.74 -15.65
N ARG A 85 -3.46 11.16 -14.89
CA ARG A 85 -3.59 11.68 -13.51
C ARG A 85 -4.39 10.71 -12.62
N ARG A 86 -4.16 9.41 -12.81
CA ARG A 86 -4.78 8.34 -11.98
C ARG A 86 -4.04 8.20 -10.66
N VAL A 87 -4.80 7.84 -9.62
CA VAL A 87 -4.25 7.57 -8.29
C VAL A 87 -3.74 6.13 -8.23
N HIS A 88 -2.47 5.95 -7.88
CA HIS A 88 -1.83 4.65 -7.72
C HIS A 88 -1.04 4.60 -6.41
N PRO A 89 -1.05 3.48 -5.66
CA PRO A 89 -0.14 3.29 -4.55
C PRO A 89 1.27 3.02 -5.09
N VAL A 90 2.14 4.03 -5.05
CA VAL A 90 3.54 3.93 -5.50
C VAL A 90 4.49 4.50 -4.47
N SER A 91 5.73 4.00 -4.47
CA SER A 91 6.77 4.48 -3.55
C SER A 91 7.18 5.91 -3.88
N THR A 92 7.06 6.80 -2.90
CA THR A 92 7.53 8.20 -2.96
C THR A 92 8.02 8.66 -1.59
N MET A 93 8.68 9.81 -1.55
CA MET A 93 9.18 10.40 -0.31
C MET A 93 8.01 10.81 0.59
N VAL A 94 7.99 10.27 1.83
CA VAL A 94 6.93 10.55 2.82
C VAL A 94 7.32 11.57 3.89
N LYS A 95 8.47 12.23 3.73
CA LYS A 95 8.94 13.27 4.65
C LYS A 95 7.90 14.38 4.82
N GLY A 96 7.57 14.69 6.06
CA GLY A 96 6.54 15.67 6.44
C GLY A 96 5.11 15.11 6.49
N LEU A 97 4.89 13.84 6.12
CA LEU A 97 3.58 13.17 6.26
C LEU A 97 3.54 12.36 7.55
N TYR A 98 2.39 12.39 8.22
CA TYR A 98 2.14 11.62 9.46
C TYR A 98 3.23 11.78 10.52
N GLY A 99 3.89 12.95 10.59
CA GLY A 99 4.96 13.23 11.56
C GLY A 99 6.33 12.59 11.26
N ILE A 100 6.52 12.01 10.07
CA ILE A 100 7.80 11.45 9.62
C ILE A 100 8.74 12.59 9.22
N LYS A 101 9.98 12.60 9.73
CA LYS A 101 10.96 13.68 9.49
C LYS A 101 12.06 13.28 8.52
N GLU A 102 12.30 11.98 8.44
CA GLU A 102 13.38 11.34 7.70
C GLU A 102 13.00 11.19 6.21
N GLU A 103 14.01 11.07 5.35
CA GLU A 103 13.85 10.91 3.90
C GLU A 103 13.61 9.44 3.53
N ILE A 104 12.44 8.94 3.91
CA ILE A 104 12.03 7.56 3.70
C ILE A 104 11.11 7.50 2.47
N PHE A 105 11.28 6.45 1.67
CA PHE A 105 10.42 6.14 0.55
C PHE A 105 9.46 5.01 0.92
N LEU A 106 8.17 5.31 0.91
CA LEU A 106 7.11 4.37 1.19
C LEU A 106 6.02 4.49 0.13
N SER A 107 5.31 3.39 -0.09
CA SER A 107 4.14 3.45 -0.95
C SER A 107 3.05 4.28 -0.28
N ILE A 108 2.50 5.24 -1.01
CA ILE A 108 1.32 6.04 -0.66
C ILE A 108 0.53 6.34 -1.94
N PRO A 109 -0.78 6.67 -1.89
CA PRO A 109 -1.54 6.92 -3.10
C PRO A 109 -1.10 8.25 -3.72
N CYS A 110 -0.58 8.17 -4.94
CA CYS A 110 -0.03 9.31 -5.67
C CYS A 110 -0.78 9.51 -6.98
N ILE A 111 -0.94 10.77 -7.39
CA ILE A 111 -1.44 11.12 -8.71
C ILE A 111 -0.28 11.03 -9.72
N LEU A 112 -0.37 10.05 -10.62
CA LEU A 112 0.60 9.84 -11.69
C LEU A 112 0.18 10.51 -12.99
N GLY A 113 1.04 11.40 -13.50
CA GLY A 113 0.91 12.05 -14.80
C GLY A 113 2.17 11.93 -15.65
N GLN A 114 2.27 12.73 -16.71
CA GLN A 114 3.41 12.69 -17.65
C GLN A 114 4.77 12.98 -16.99
N ASN A 115 4.77 13.72 -15.87
CA ASN A 115 5.99 14.06 -15.12
C ASN A 115 6.25 13.10 -13.95
N GLY A 116 5.60 11.93 -13.92
CA GLY A 116 5.66 11.00 -12.79
C GLY A 116 4.68 11.38 -11.68
N VAL A 117 5.15 11.34 -10.43
CA VAL A 117 4.34 11.70 -9.26
C VAL A 117 4.15 13.22 -9.22
N SER A 118 2.91 13.67 -9.44
CA SER A 118 2.55 15.09 -9.40
C SER A 118 2.00 15.53 -8.05
N ASP A 119 1.20 14.68 -7.41
CA ASP A 119 0.54 14.99 -6.14
C ASP A 119 0.44 13.75 -5.27
N ILE A 120 0.32 13.97 -3.96
CA ILE A 120 0.14 12.92 -2.96
C ILE A 120 -1.25 13.06 -2.34
N VAL A 121 -2.00 11.95 -2.29
CA VAL A 121 -3.28 11.89 -1.58
C VAL A 121 -3.02 11.62 -0.10
N LYS A 122 -3.33 12.60 0.74
CA LYS A 122 -3.28 12.43 2.21
C LYS A 122 -4.46 11.57 2.65
N LEU A 123 -4.16 10.46 3.31
CA LEU A 123 -5.15 9.54 3.83
C LEU A 123 -5.49 9.88 5.27
N ASN A 124 -6.77 9.72 5.62
CA ASN A 124 -7.20 9.82 7.00
C ASN A 124 -7.01 8.45 7.67
N LEU A 125 -5.83 8.24 8.23
CA LEU A 125 -5.49 7.03 8.97
C LEU A 125 -6.10 7.08 10.37
N ASN A 126 -6.60 5.96 10.87
CA ASN A 126 -6.90 5.85 12.30
C ASN A 126 -5.60 5.66 13.10
N SER A 127 -5.67 5.80 14.43
CA SER A 127 -4.49 5.73 15.30
C SER A 127 -3.72 4.41 15.18
N VAL A 128 -4.40 3.29 14.93
CA VAL A 128 -3.79 1.97 14.75
C VAL A 128 -3.06 1.88 13.41
N GLU A 129 -3.72 2.30 12.33
CA GLU A 129 -3.16 2.35 10.98
C GLU A 129 -1.96 3.30 10.89
N GLU A 130 -2.06 4.48 11.52
CA GLU A 130 -0.96 5.45 11.58
C GLU A 130 0.24 4.90 12.37
N ALA A 131 -0.01 4.19 13.49
CA ALA A 131 1.06 3.54 14.26
C ALA A 131 1.75 2.44 13.44
N LEU A 132 1.00 1.63 12.69
CA LEU A 132 1.56 0.62 11.79
C LEU A 132 2.33 1.24 10.62
N PHE A 133 1.83 2.35 10.07
CA PHE A 133 2.50 3.09 9.01
C PHE A 133 3.85 3.65 9.49
N LYS A 134 3.86 4.31 10.67
CA LYS A 134 5.09 4.79 11.32
C LYS A 134 6.07 3.67 11.65
N LYS A 135 5.57 2.53 12.12
CA LYS A 135 6.40 1.35 12.38
C LYS A 135 7.09 0.88 11.10
N SER A 136 6.36 0.80 9.99
CA SER A 136 6.89 0.44 8.67
C SER A 136 7.97 1.42 8.20
N ALA A 137 7.73 2.72 8.37
CA ALA A 137 8.69 3.77 8.07
C ALA A 137 9.99 3.60 8.87
N ASN A 138 9.88 3.41 10.19
CA ASN A 138 11.04 3.23 11.06
C ASN A 138 11.87 1.99 10.70
N THR A 139 11.21 0.89 10.33
CA THR A 139 11.92 -0.32 9.88
C THR A 139 12.74 -0.05 8.62
N LEU A 140 12.18 0.65 7.62
CA LEU A 140 12.92 1.01 6.42
C LEU A 140 14.05 1.98 6.69
N TRP A 141 13.80 3.01 7.50
CA TRP A 141 14.81 3.98 7.87
C TRP A 141 16.04 3.34 8.50
N ASN A 142 15.82 2.37 9.39
CA ASN A 142 16.91 1.66 10.04
C ASN A 142 17.81 0.90 9.08
N ILE A 143 17.29 0.44 7.95
CA ILE A 143 18.09 -0.22 6.91
C ILE A 143 18.72 0.83 5.99
N GLN A 144 17.93 1.82 5.57
CA GLN A 144 18.34 2.84 4.60
C GLN A 144 19.49 3.71 5.10
N LYS A 145 19.52 4.04 6.40
CA LYS A 145 20.57 4.89 6.99
C LYS A 145 21.97 4.25 6.98
N ASP A 146 22.03 2.92 6.92
CA ASP A 146 23.27 2.15 6.95
C ASP A 146 23.80 1.87 5.53
N LEU A 147 23.05 2.26 4.48
CA LEU A 147 23.48 2.12 3.09
C LEU A 147 24.53 3.18 2.74
N VAL A 148 25.67 2.73 2.21
CA VAL A 148 26.71 3.57 1.65
C VAL A 148 26.67 3.41 0.13
N PHE A 149 26.54 4.52 -0.59
CA PHE A 149 26.48 4.57 -2.05
C PHE A 149 27.80 5.03 -2.66
#